data_AF-W8P4N7-F1
#
_entry.id   AF-W8P4N7-F1
#
_cell.length_a   1.000
_cell.length_b   1.000
_cell.length_c   1.000
_cell.angle_alpha   90.00
_cell.angle_beta   90.00
_cell.angle_gamma   90.00
#
_symmetry.space_group_name_H-M   'P 1'
#
loop_
_entity.id
_entity.type
_entity.pdbx_description
1 polymer ?
#
loop_
_entity_poly.entity_id
_entity_poly.type
_entity_poly.pdbx_seq_one_letter_code
_entity_poly.pdbx_strand_id
1 'polypeptide(L)'
;MGNVSYALVFVLPVESRLNASIHMLFMLSDIEVIWLDSTKRVVDFKRAKKWRVYAPKKPAKYIIEGPVGLIGSLEVEEGDLISWQVSEEKGKSVPVRVSLPGRVSFDKANGFAMAESVKELKAEKN
;
A
#
# COMPACT_ATOMS: atom_id res chain seq x y z
N MET A 1 -12.11 20.58 -8.36
CA MET A 1 -11.32 19.78 -7.40
C MET A 1 -12.03 18.45 -7.17
N GLY A 2 -11.31 17.33 -7.13
CA GLY A 2 -11.90 16.04 -6.72
C GLY A 2 -12.18 16.05 -5.23
N ASN A 3 -13.32 15.52 -4.81
CA ASN A 3 -13.63 15.36 -3.38
C ASN A 3 -12.85 14.15 -2.85
N VAL A 4 -11.86 14.40 -1.99
CA VAL A 4 -11.08 13.36 -1.34
C VAL A 4 -11.79 12.96 -0.06
N SER A 5 -12.36 11.75 -0.03
CA SER A 5 -13.11 11.23 1.12
C SER A 5 -12.30 10.31 2.03
N TYR A 6 -11.14 9.84 1.57
CA TYR A 6 -10.29 8.92 2.32
C TYR A 6 -8.81 9.07 1.95
N ALA A 7 -7.96 8.65 2.87
CA ALA A 7 -6.53 8.43 2.68
C ALA A 7 -6.08 7.26 3.57
N LEU A 8 -4.99 6.61 3.20
CA LEU A 8 -4.34 5.57 3.98
C LEU A 8 -3.08 6.12 4.62
N VAL A 9 -2.84 5.77 5.88
CA VAL A 9 -1.62 6.16 6.61
C VAL A 9 -0.84 4.91 6.97
N PHE A 10 0.40 4.84 6.49
CA PHE A 10 1.33 3.76 6.80
C PHE A 10 2.36 4.25 7.81
N VAL A 11 2.55 3.47 8.88
CA VAL A 11 3.59 3.70 9.89
C VAL A 11 4.72 2.74 9.62
N LEU A 12 5.89 3.27 9.23
CA LEU A 12 7.04 2.44 8.89
C LEU A 12 7.85 2.07 10.14
N PRO A 13 8.47 0.88 10.20
CA PRO A 13 9.25 0.45 11.36
C PRO A 13 10.50 1.32 11.56
N VAL A 14 11.15 1.73 10.47
CA VAL A 14 12.40 2.51 10.49
C VAL A 14 12.27 3.71 9.56
N GLU A 15 12.63 4.89 10.08
CA GLU A 15 12.70 6.13 9.29
C GLU A 15 13.87 6.06 8.31
N SER A 16 13.59 5.93 7.02
CA SER A 16 14.63 5.91 5.98
C SER A 16 14.03 6.16 4.60
N ARG A 17 14.85 6.56 3.63
CA ARG A 17 14.40 6.75 2.24
C ARG A 17 14.06 5.43 1.55
N LEU A 18 14.85 4.38 1.81
CA LEU A 18 14.66 3.08 1.17
C LEU A 18 13.40 2.38 1.70
N ASN A 19 13.18 2.35 3.02
CA ASN A 19 11.97 1.73 3.57
C ASN A 19 10.70 2.53 3.25
N ALA A 20 10.84 3.83 3.01
CA ALA A 20 9.73 4.68 2.60
C ALA A 20 9.50 4.72 1.08
N SER A 21 10.20 3.88 0.31
CA SER A 21 9.98 3.80 -1.12
C SER A 21 8.67 3.06 -1.42
N ILE A 22 7.92 3.57 -2.38
CA ILE A 22 6.67 2.98 -2.85
C ILE A 22 6.84 2.47 -4.28
N HIS A 23 6.17 1.38 -4.61
CA HIS A 23 6.04 0.93 -5.98
C HIS A 23 4.60 1.16 -6.47
N MET A 24 4.48 1.52 -7.74
CA MET A 24 3.20 1.65 -8.45
C MET A 24 3.01 0.52 -9.47
N LEU A 25 3.74 -0.59 -9.32
CA LEU A 25 3.51 -1.81 -10.10
C LEU A 25 2.11 -2.35 -9.76
N PHE A 26 1.36 -2.79 -10.77
CA PHE A 26 0.00 -3.34 -10.65
C PHE A 26 -1.10 -2.36 -10.19
N MET A 27 -0.81 -1.05 -10.13
CA MET A 27 -1.84 -0.03 -9.82
C MET A 27 -2.62 0.36 -11.08
N LEU A 28 -3.95 0.27 -11.01
CA LEU A 28 -4.85 0.61 -12.13
C LEU A 28 -5.03 2.14 -12.30
N SER A 29 -4.71 2.94 -11.30
CA SER A 29 -4.82 4.41 -11.28
C SER A 29 -3.57 5.06 -10.71
N ASP A 30 -3.38 6.35 -11.02
CA ASP A 30 -2.42 7.18 -10.30
C ASP A 30 -2.94 7.45 -8.87
N ILE A 31 -2.02 7.70 -7.94
CA ILE A 31 -2.34 8.14 -6.58
C ILE A 31 -1.46 9.35 -6.22
N GLU A 32 -1.82 10.04 -5.15
CA GLU A 32 -0.98 11.05 -4.54
C GLU A 32 -0.44 10.55 -3.21
N VAL A 33 0.83 10.83 -2.97
CA VAL A 33 1.57 10.36 -1.79
C VAL A 33 2.28 11.51 -1.13
N ILE A 34 2.23 11.54 0.20
CA ILE A 34 2.90 12.49 1.08
C ILE A 34 3.76 11.69 2.04
N TRP A 35 5.03 12.07 2.17
CA TRP A 35 5.97 11.46 3.10
C TRP A 35 6.20 12.39 4.28
N LEU A 36 6.19 11.83 5.49
CA LEU A 36 6.44 12.57 6.72
C LEU A 36 7.60 11.97 7.52
N ASP A 37 8.39 12.81 8.18
CA ASP A 37 9.39 12.38 9.17
C ASP A 37 8.74 11.92 10.50
N SER A 38 9.56 11.47 11.46
CA SER A 38 9.07 11.08 12.80
C SER A 38 8.38 12.18 13.59
N THR A 39 8.60 13.45 13.24
CA THR A 39 7.90 14.61 13.83
C THR A 39 6.58 14.93 13.11
N LYS A 40 6.20 14.10 12.13
CA LYS A 40 5.04 14.28 11.25
C LYS A 40 5.12 15.53 10.36
N ARG A 41 6.34 15.98 10.04
CA ARG A 41 6.56 17.06 9.08
C ARG A 41 6.69 16.52 7.68
N VAL A 42 6.08 17.22 6.72
CA VAL A 42 6.15 16.87 5.30
C VAL A 42 7.59 17.00 4.80
N VAL A 43 8.15 15.89 4.33
CA VAL A 43 9.50 15.84 3.76
C VAL A 43 9.53 15.74 2.25
N ASP A 44 8.45 15.25 1.65
CA ASP A 44 8.25 15.16 0.20
C ASP A 44 6.77 14.86 -0.09
N PHE A 45 6.30 15.19 -1.29
CA PHE A 45 4.98 14.79 -1.77
C PHE A 45 4.97 14.71 -3.29
N LYS A 46 4.20 13.77 -3.84
CA LYS A 46 4.19 13.53 -5.28
C LYS A 46 2.92 12.87 -5.78
N ARG A 47 2.54 13.21 -7.01
CA ARG A 47 1.65 12.39 -7.82
C ARG A 47 2.40 11.18 -8.37
N ALA A 48 2.13 10.01 -7.81
CA ALA A 48 2.73 8.76 -8.18
C ALA A 48 1.99 8.16 -9.40
N LYS A 49 2.66 8.19 -10.56
CA LYS A 49 2.18 7.56 -11.80
C LYS A 49 2.41 6.04 -11.78
N LYS A 50 1.50 5.30 -12.42
CA LYS A 50 1.55 3.83 -12.62
C LYS A 50 2.91 3.34 -13.13
N TRP A 51 3.26 2.09 -12.80
CA TRP A 51 4.44 1.38 -13.29
C TRP A 51 5.79 2.04 -12.97
N ARG A 52 5.86 2.78 -11.86
CA ARG A 52 7.07 3.48 -11.40
C ARG A 52 7.34 3.21 -9.94
N VAL A 53 8.57 3.46 -9.52
CA VAL A 53 9.00 3.43 -8.12
C VAL A 53 9.34 4.85 -7.70
N TYR A 54 8.97 5.22 -6.48
CA TYR A 54 9.28 6.52 -5.89
C TYR A 54 9.95 6.33 -4.54
N ALA A 55 10.97 7.14 -4.29
CA ALA A 55 11.60 7.27 -2.99
C ALA A 55 11.55 8.76 -2.59
N PRO A 56 11.31 9.08 -1.31
CA PRO A 56 11.25 10.46 -0.87
C PRO A 56 12.63 11.15 -0.94
N LYS A 57 12.60 12.48 -1.06
CA LYS A 57 13.80 13.33 -0.98
C LYS A 57 14.59 13.15 0.32
N LYS A 58 13.91 13.06 1.47
CA LYS A 58 14.50 12.87 2.81
C LYS A 58 13.92 11.62 3.49
N PRO A 59 14.56 11.10 4.56
CA PRO A 59 14.01 9.99 5.34
C PRO A 59 12.58 10.26 5.80
N ALA A 60 11.73 9.23 5.75
CA ALA A 60 10.34 9.33 6.17
C ALA A 60 9.97 8.15 7.08
N LYS A 61 9.15 8.45 8.09
CA LYS A 61 8.59 7.51 9.06
C LYS A 61 7.14 7.16 8.74
N TYR A 62 6.44 8.07 8.07
CA TYR A 62 5.05 7.89 7.67
C TYR A 62 4.86 8.12 6.18
N ILE A 63 3.91 7.40 5.60
CA ILE A 63 3.44 7.60 4.23
C ILE A 63 1.93 7.80 4.29
N ILE A 64 1.44 8.87 3.69
CA ILE A 64 0.01 9.09 3.47
C ILE A 64 -0.23 8.94 1.98
N GLU A 65 -1.12 8.06 1.57
CA GLU A 65 -1.53 7.92 0.16
C GLU A 65 -3.04 8.04 -0.01
N GLY A 66 -3.46 8.54 -1.16
CA GLY A 66 -4.87 8.66 -1.48
C GLY A 66 -5.14 9.00 -2.94
N PRO A 67 -6.42 9.20 -3.29
CA PRO A 67 -6.83 9.60 -4.63
C PRO A 67 -6.13 10.87 -5.11
N VAL A 68 -6.01 11.02 -6.43
CA VAL A 68 -5.56 12.27 -7.05
C VAL A 68 -6.44 13.43 -6.60
N GLY A 69 -5.82 14.49 -6.09
CA GLY A 69 -6.49 15.62 -5.47
C GLY A 69 -6.18 15.75 -3.98
N LEU A 70 -5.64 14.71 -3.33
CA LEU A 70 -5.25 14.73 -1.90
C LEU A 70 -4.34 15.90 -1.55
N ILE A 71 -3.25 16.09 -2.31
CA ILE A 71 -2.25 17.13 -2.05
C ILE A 71 -2.89 18.51 -2.18
N GLY A 72 -3.72 18.71 -3.21
CA GLY A 72 -4.42 19.97 -3.44
C GLY A 72 -5.54 20.24 -2.43
N SER A 73 -6.24 19.21 -1.97
CA SER A 73 -7.29 19.34 -0.96
C SER A 73 -6.76 19.69 0.42
N LEU A 74 -5.52 19.27 0.73
CA LEU A 74 -4.84 19.56 1.97
C LEU A 74 -3.89 20.76 1.86
N GLU A 75 -3.74 21.35 0.68
CA GLU A 75 -2.82 22.47 0.39
C GLU A 75 -1.38 22.22 0.87
N VAL A 76 -0.88 21.00 0.65
CA VAL A 76 0.35 20.50 1.28
C VAL A 76 1.60 21.21 0.75
N GLU A 77 2.44 21.66 1.68
CA GLU A 77 3.78 22.19 1.42
C GLU A 77 4.88 21.43 2.18
N GLU A 78 6.13 21.56 1.74
CA GLU A 78 7.26 20.97 2.47
C GLU A 78 7.44 21.65 3.84
N GLY A 79 7.51 20.85 4.90
CA GLY A 79 7.66 21.34 6.29
C GLY A 79 6.36 21.41 7.09
N ASP A 80 5.21 21.27 6.44
CA ASP A 80 3.89 21.26 7.09
C ASP A 80 3.75 20.16 8.12
N LEU A 81 2.97 20.43 9.17
CA LEU A 81 2.67 19.46 10.22
C LEU A 81 1.32 18.80 9.95
N ILE A 82 1.31 17.49 9.72
CA ILE A 82 0.07 16.73 9.49
C ILE A 82 -0.21 15.84 10.69
N SER A 83 -1.40 15.98 11.29
CA SER A 83 -1.85 15.16 12.41
C SER A 83 -3.15 14.42 12.10
N TRP A 84 -3.26 13.19 12.59
CA TRP A 84 -4.49 12.40 12.57
C TRP A 84 -4.74 11.80 13.96
N GLN A 85 -5.99 11.50 14.25
CA GLN A 85 -6.43 10.84 15.47
C GLN A 85 -7.11 9.52 15.14
N VAL A 86 -6.90 8.51 15.98
CA VAL A 86 -7.58 7.22 15.86
C VAL A 86 -8.89 7.32 16.63
N SER A 87 -10.02 7.13 15.96
CA SER A 87 -11.33 7.32 16.61
C SER A 87 -11.83 6.07 17.34
N GLU A 88 -11.49 4.85 16.92
CA GLU A 88 -11.80 3.57 17.60
C GLU A 88 -10.93 2.45 17.00
N GLU A 89 -10.29 1.60 17.82
CA GLU A 89 -9.68 0.35 17.34
C GLU A 89 -10.79 -0.65 17.04
N LYS A 90 -11.17 -0.85 15.76
CA LYS A 90 -11.95 -2.03 15.39
C LYS A 90 -11.14 -3.27 15.82
N GLY A 91 -11.66 -4.00 16.81
CA GLY A 91 -10.97 -5.11 17.46
C GLY A 91 -10.28 -6.05 16.47
N LYS A 92 -9.07 -6.49 16.84
CA LYS A 92 -8.21 -7.39 16.06
C LYS A 92 -9.03 -8.37 15.22
N SER A 93 -8.83 -8.33 13.90
CA SER A 93 -9.38 -9.31 12.97
C SER A 93 -9.05 -10.72 13.47
N VAL A 94 -10.05 -11.41 14.02
CA VAL A 94 -9.90 -12.81 14.38
C VAL A 94 -9.83 -13.58 13.07
N PRO A 95 -8.77 -14.37 12.80
CA PRO A 95 -8.70 -15.14 11.58
C PRO A 95 -9.87 -16.12 11.56
N VAL A 96 -10.81 -15.91 10.65
CA VAL A 96 -11.86 -16.89 10.38
C VAL A 96 -11.14 -18.10 9.79
N ARG A 97 -11.09 -19.19 10.55
CA ARG A 97 -10.66 -20.49 10.03
C ARG A 97 -11.72 -20.93 9.02
N VAL A 98 -11.49 -20.63 7.75
CA VAL A 98 -12.27 -21.20 6.66
C VAL A 98 -11.76 -22.63 6.46
N SER A 99 -12.59 -23.62 6.80
CA SER A 99 -12.35 -25.00 6.41
C SER A 99 -12.59 -25.11 4.91
N LEU A 100 -11.52 -25.14 4.11
CA LEU A 100 -11.62 -25.40 2.68
C LEU A 100 -12.06 -26.87 2.47
N PRO A 101 -13.13 -27.14 1.70
CA PRO A 101 -13.51 -28.51 1.40
C PRO A 101 -12.45 -29.15 0.48
N GLY A 102 -11.67 -30.07 1.06
CA GLY A 102 -10.92 -31.12 0.36
C GLY A 102 -9.78 -30.69 -0.58
N ARG A 103 -8.55 -31.03 -0.19
CA ARG A 103 -7.30 -31.09 -1.00
C ARG A 103 -6.46 -29.82 -1.22
N VAL A 104 -6.40 -28.90 -0.26
CA VAL A 104 -5.25 -27.96 -0.24
C VAL A 104 -4.54 -28.03 1.11
N SER A 105 -3.39 -28.71 1.13
CA SER A 105 -2.47 -28.73 2.27
C SER A 105 -1.49 -27.58 2.11
N PHE A 106 -1.56 -26.59 3.00
CA PHE A 106 -0.55 -25.54 3.11
C PHE A 106 0.43 -25.95 4.21
N ASP A 107 1.50 -26.65 3.82
CA ASP A 107 2.59 -26.91 4.75
C ASP A 107 3.32 -25.61 5.09
N LYS A 108 3.45 -25.39 6.40
CA LYS A 108 3.90 -24.16 7.01
C LYS A 108 5.43 -24.08 6.93
N ALA A 109 5.98 -23.83 5.75
CA ALA A 109 7.39 -23.49 5.58
C ALA A 109 7.57 -22.58 4.37
N ASN A 110 8.05 -21.36 4.63
CA ASN A 110 8.56 -20.34 3.70
C ASN A 110 7.75 -20.10 2.41
N GLY A 111 7.05 -18.97 2.39
CA GLY A 111 6.26 -18.49 1.27
C GLY A 111 6.99 -18.53 -0.07
N PHE A 112 6.64 -19.52 -0.88
CA PHE A 112 6.65 -19.48 -2.33
C PHE A 112 5.46 -20.31 -2.81
N ALA A 113 4.40 -19.66 -3.26
CA ALA A 113 3.33 -20.33 -4.00
C ALA A 113 3.78 -20.42 -5.46
N MET A 114 4.27 -21.59 -5.88
CA MET A 114 4.40 -21.93 -7.29
C MET A 114 3.01 -22.34 -7.80
N ALA A 115 2.39 -21.50 -8.63
CA ALA A 115 1.24 -21.90 -9.42
C ALA A 115 1.76 -22.67 -10.65
N GLU A 116 1.64 -24.01 -10.63
CA GLU A 116 1.96 -24.81 -11.80
C GLU A 116 0.90 -24.60 -12.87
N SER A 117 1.37 -24.25 -14.06
CA SER A 117 0.57 -23.88 -15.23
C SER A 117 -0.17 -25.08 -15.81
N VAL A 118 -1.38 -24.81 -16.29
CA VAL A 118 -2.33 -25.70 -16.95
C VAL A 118 -1.66 -26.56 -18.03
N LYS A 119 -1.86 -27.88 -18.00
CA LYS A 119 -1.70 -28.72 -19.21
C LYS A 119 -3.07 -29.01 -19.81
N GLU A 120 -3.15 -28.69 -21.08
CA GLU A 120 -4.32 -28.61 -21.94
C GLU A 120 -5.10 -29.93 -22.04
N LEU A 121 -6.43 -29.81 -22.09
CA LEU A 121 -7.34 -30.83 -22.58
C LEU A 121 -7.26 -30.90 -24.11
N LYS A 122 -6.96 -32.09 -24.66
CA LYS A 122 -7.32 -32.60 -26.01
C LYS A 122 -7.10 -34.12 -25.97
N ALA A 123 -7.92 -35.00 -26.55
CA ALA A 123 -9.20 -34.93 -27.25
C ALA A 123 -9.73 -36.39 -27.28
N GLU A 124 -11.05 -36.58 -27.36
CA GLU A 124 -11.63 -37.88 -27.73
C GLU A 124 -11.12 -38.36 -29.08
N LYS A 125 -10.80 -39.66 -29.21
CA LYS A 125 -11.30 -40.47 -30.33
C LYS A 125 -11.16 -41.98 -30.09
N ASN A 126 -12.31 -42.64 -30.27
CA ASN A 126 -12.61 -44.07 -30.43
C ASN A 126 -12.41 -45.01 -29.23
#